data_AF-A0A271IY94-F1
#
_entry.id   AF-A0A271IY94-F1
#
_cell.length_a   1.000
_cell.length_b   1.000
_cell.length_c   1.000
_cell.angle_alpha   90.00
_cell.angle_beta   90.00
_cell.angle_gamma   90.00
#
_symmetry.space_group_name_H-M   'P 1'
#
loop_
_entity.id
_entity.type
_entity.pdbx_description
1 polymer ?
#
loop_
_entity_poly.entity_id
_entity_poly.type
_entity_poly.pdbx_seq_one_letter_code
_entity_poly.pdbx_strand_id
1 'polypeptide(L)'
;MRAFPLLFLMAAAAVAQPASLDRQIAILDREIARLNAELATIQTDLSHVRADERDLDADREAFQDAIRDFEADRRRYQIEAGRVEAMYEDLLRYGGDARARRAYDDARYALLDEAKRLEGEARMLDEWNADLNAGYRDHAGRVRESAGWGQQLAERRSDLRYERETLAARRARLAARGR
;
A
#
# COMPACT_ATOMS: atom_id res chain seq x y z
N MET A 1 19.00 -11.80 -0.11
CA MET A 1 20.28 -11.21 0.36
C MET A 1 21.33 -11.32 -0.74
N ARG A 2 21.65 -10.23 -1.44
CA ARG A 2 22.82 -10.16 -2.33
C ARG A 2 23.87 -9.30 -1.62
N ALA A 3 24.90 -9.95 -1.08
CA ALA A 3 26.06 -9.28 -0.51
C ALA A 3 26.85 -8.64 -1.66
N PHE A 4 26.83 -7.31 -1.77
CA PHE A 4 27.72 -6.59 -2.68
C PHE A 4 29.03 -6.27 -1.93
N PRO A 5 30.19 -6.61 -2.49
CA PRO A 5 31.46 -6.38 -1.81
C PRO A 5 31.67 -4.88 -1.60
N LEU A 6 31.96 -4.51 -0.35
CA LEU A 6 32.56 -3.23 0.01
C LEU A 6 33.98 -3.22 -0.57
N LEU A 7 34.18 -2.55 -1.71
CA LEU A 7 35.52 -2.18 -2.17
C LEU A 7 35.99 -0.98 -1.34
N PHE A 8 36.42 -1.25 -0.12
CA PHE A 8 37.13 -0.30 0.73
C PHE A 8 38.58 -0.24 0.24
N LEU A 9 38.90 0.65 -0.70
CA LEU A 9 40.27 0.85 -1.16
C LEU A 9 40.95 1.90 -0.28
N MET A 10 41.35 1.45 0.91
CA MET A 10 42.24 2.17 1.81
C MET A 10 43.59 2.41 1.15
N ALA A 11 43.94 3.70 1.10
CA ALA A 11 45.27 4.31 1.00
C ALA A 11 46.47 3.35 0.85
N ALA A 12 46.88 3.10 -0.39
CA ALA A 12 48.27 2.81 -0.69
C ALA A 12 48.90 4.06 -1.30
N ALA A 13 49.82 4.68 -0.55
CA ALA A 13 50.72 5.73 -1.03
C ALA A 13 51.77 5.15 -2.01
N ALA A 14 51.31 4.52 -3.08
CA ALA A 14 52.10 4.26 -4.27
C ALA A 14 51.86 5.44 -5.23
N VAL A 15 52.89 5.86 -5.96
CA VAL A 15 52.79 6.87 -7.02
C VAL A 15 51.83 6.33 -8.08
N ALA A 16 50.53 6.62 -7.93
CA ALA A 16 49.50 6.19 -8.87
C ALA A 16 49.75 6.88 -10.20
N GLN A 17 50.17 6.10 -11.20
CA GLN A 17 50.40 6.60 -12.55
C GLN A 17 49.07 7.07 -13.17
N PRO A 18 49.08 8.04 -14.09
CA PRO A 18 47.85 8.55 -14.72
C PRO A 18 46.94 7.45 -15.28
N ALA A 19 47.54 6.41 -15.89
CA ALA A 19 46.81 5.27 -16.45
C ALA A 19 46.08 4.42 -15.40
N SER A 20 46.55 4.38 -14.14
CA SER A 20 45.84 3.65 -13.07
C SER A 20 44.65 4.44 -12.53
N LEU A 21 44.77 5.77 -12.44
CA LEU A 21 43.65 6.65 -12.08
C LEU A 21 42.53 6.61 -13.13
N ASP A 22 42.89 6.55 -14.42
CA ASP A 22 41.91 6.47 -15.51
C ASP A 22 41.08 5.20 -15.46
N ARG A 23 41.72 4.06 -15.14
CA ARG A 23 41.00 2.81 -14.94
C ARG A 23 40.06 2.88 -13.74
N GLN A 24 40.49 3.46 -12.62
CA GLN A 24 39.65 3.61 -11.43
C GLN A 24 38.43 4.51 -11.72
N ILE A 25 38.64 5.66 -12.37
CA ILE A 25 37.54 6.55 -12.80
C ILE A 25 36.56 5.80 -13.71
N ALA A 26 37.06 5.04 -14.69
CA ALA A 26 36.19 4.28 -15.59
C ALA A 26 35.40 3.17 -14.87
N ILE A 27 35.93 2.58 -13.80
CA ILE A 27 35.20 1.62 -12.95
C ILE A 27 34.08 2.35 -12.21
N LEU A 28 34.38 3.47 -11.55
CA LEU A 28 33.39 4.28 -10.83
C LEU A 28 32.27 4.79 -11.76
N ASP A 29 32.62 5.25 -12.98
CA ASP A 29 31.62 5.70 -13.97
C ASP A 29 30.65 4.57 -14.35
N ARG A 30 31.14 3.32 -14.49
CA ARG A 30 30.28 2.15 -14.75
C ARG A 30 29.39 1.80 -13.55
N GLU A 31 29.93 1.87 -12.33
CA GLU A 31 29.15 1.61 -11.12
C GLU A 31 28.06 2.67 -10.91
N ILE A 32 28.37 3.95 -11.13
CA ILE A 32 27.40 5.04 -11.11
C ILE A 32 26.31 4.83 -12.17
N ALA A 33 26.69 4.43 -13.39
CA ALA A 33 25.73 4.14 -14.46
C ALA A 33 24.78 2.98 -14.07
N ARG A 34 25.32 1.93 -13.45
CA ARG A 34 24.52 0.82 -12.92
C ARG A 34 23.55 1.29 -11.83
N LEU A 35 24.00 2.07 -10.86
CA LEU A 35 23.13 2.61 -9.81
C LEU A 35 22.02 3.52 -10.38
N ASN A 36 22.30 4.28 -11.43
CA ASN A 36 21.27 5.08 -12.11
C ASN A 36 20.19 4.19 -12.74
N ALA A 37 20.57 3.07 -13.35
CA ALA A 37 19.62 2.11 -13.90
C ALA A 37 18.77 1.48 -12.79
N GLU A 38 19.40 1.07 -11.68
CA GLU A 38 18.67 0.51 -10.52
C GLU A 38 17.69 1.54 -9.90
N LEU A 39 18.08 2.82 -9.79
CA LEU A 39 17.20 3.90 -9.37
C LEU A 39 16.01 4.12 -10.32
N ALA A 40 16.23 4.00 -11.64
CA ALA A 40 15.16 4.11 -12.63
C ALA A 40 14.14 2.96 -12.52
N THR A 41 14.61 1.74 -12.21
CA THR A 41 13.73 0.61 -11.88
C THR A 41 12.87 0.93 -10.67
N ILE A 42 13.45 1.44 -9.58
CA ILE A 42 12.68 1.82 -8.38
C ILE A 42 11.62 2.88 -8.68
N GLN A 43 11.90 3.84 -9.55
CA GLN A 43 10.91 4.84 -9.98
C GLN A 43 9.75 4.21 -10.74
N THR A 44 10.03 3.19 -11.54
CA THR A 44 9.00 2.42 -12.24
C THR A 44 8.15 1.64 -11.24
N ASP A 45 8.78 0.94 -10.30
CA ASP A 45 8.09 0.20 -9.24
C ASP A 45 7.19 1.12 -8.39
N LEU A 46 7.69 2.30 -8.00
CA LEU A 46 6.88 3.30 -7.30
C LEU A 46 5.68 3.79 -8.13
N SER A 47 5.81 3.82 -9.45
CA SER A 47 4.70 4.20 -10.34
C SER A 47 3.62 3.12 -10.38
N HIS A 48 4.01 1.84 -10.34
CA HIS A 48 3.07 0.72 -10.19
C HIS A 48 2.39 0.75 -8.82
N VAL A 49 3.15 0.95 -7.74
CA VAL A 49 2.60 1.06 -6.39
C VAL A 49 1.55 2.17 -6.28
N ARG A 50 1.76 3.31 -6.96
CA ARG A 50 0.75 4.39 -7.05
C ARG A 50 -0.48 4.04 -7.87
N ALA A 51 -0.36 3.14 -8.84
CA ALA A 51 -1.53 2.63 -9.55
C ALA A 51 -2.37 1.76 -8.60
N ASP A 52 -1.72 0.86 -7.86
CA ASP A 52 -2.39 0.03 -6.84
C ASP A 52 -3.11 0.89 -5.77
N GLU A 53 -2.55 2.05 -5.40
CA GLU A 53 -3.19 3.00 -4.48
C GLU A 53 -4.55 3.49 -5.00
N ARG A 54 -4.64 3.78 -6.30
CA ARG A 54 -5.90 4.24 -6.92
C ARG A 54 -6.94 3.15 -6.94
N ASP A 55 -6.53 1.90 -7.17
CA ASP A 55 -7.43 0.76 -7.14
C ASP A 55 -7.96 0.55 -5.72
N LEU A 56 -7.11 0.65 -4.70
CA LEU A 56 -7.53 0.59 -3.29
C LEU A 56 -8.49 1.74 -2.91
N ASP A 57 -8.25 2.95 -3.42
CA ASP A 57 -9.14 4.09 -3.18
C ASP A 57 -10.52 3.88 -3.84
N ALA A 58 -10.56 3.33 -5.05
CA ALA A 58 -11.82 2.98 -5.71
C ALA A 58 -12.59 1.89 -4.95
N ASP A 59 -11.90 0.85 -4.48
CA ASP A 59 -12.51 -0.19 -3.65
C ASP A 59 -13.04 0.39 -2.32
N ARG A 60 -12.33 1.36 -1.74
CA ARG A 60 -12.77 2.06 -0.52
C ARG A 60 -14.02 2.90 -0.75
N GLU A 61 -14.15 3.56 -1.90
CA GLU A 61 -15.35 4.30 -2.27
C GLU A 61 -16.55 3.35 -2.41
N ALA A 62 -16.37 2.23 -3.13
CA ALA A 62 -17.40 1.21 -3.28
C ALA A 62 -17.83 0.62 -1.93
N PHE A 63 -16.88 0.39 -1.01
CA PHE A 63 -17.18 -0.06 0.35
C PHE A 63 -18.03 0.97 1.11
N GLN A 64 -17.75 2.26 0.96
CA GLN A 64 -18.54 3.32 1.60
C GLN A 64 -19.96 3.42 1.04
N ASP A 65 -20.15 3.17 -0.27
CA ASP A 65 -21.48 3.05 -0.87
C ASP A 65 -22.24 1.87 -0.24
N ALA A 66 -21.59 0.70 -0.16
CA ALA A 66 -22.21 -0.50 0.42
C ALA A 66 -22.60 -0.30 1.90
N ILE A 67 -21.78 0.37 2.69
CA ILE A 67 -22.11 0.73 4.08
C ILE A 67 -23.36 1.63 4.14
N ARG A 68 -23.47 2.61 3.24
CA ARG A 68 -24.63 3.51 3.19
C ARG A 68 -25.92 2.76 2.87
N ASP A 69 -25.85 1.82 1.94
CA ASP A 69 -26.98 0.97 1.56
C ASP A 69 -27.37 0.04 2.72
N PHE A 70 -26.39 -0.65 3.33
CA PHE A 70 -26.61 -1.49 4.50
C PHE A 70 -27.26 -0.72 5.65
N GLU A 71 -26.81 0.50 5.93
CA GLU A 71 -27.42 1.34 6.94
C GLU A 71 -28.86 1.75 6.61
N ALA A 72 -29.16 1.98 5.33
CA ALA A 72 -30.51 2.28 4.89
C ALA A 72 -31.43 1.08 5.09
N ASP A 73 -30.97 -0.12 4.76
CA ASP A 73 -31.72 -1.36 4.97
C ASP A 73 -31.92 -1.65 6.47
N ARG A 74 -30.88 -1.46 7.28
CA ARG A 74 -30.97 -1.60 8.74
C ARG A 74 -32.02 -0.64 9.34
N ARG A 75 -32.10 0.60 8.84
CA ARG A 75 -33.15 1.55 9.26
C ARG A 75 -34.55 1.08 8.86
N ARG A 76 -34.72 0.54 7.66
CA ARG A 76 -36.00 -0.04 7.21
C ARG A 76 -36.41 -1.22 8.08
N TYR A 77 -35.47 -2.12 8.37
CA TYR A 77 -35.67 -3.24 9.29
C TYR A 77 -36.14 -2.76 10.67
N GLN A 78 -35.54 -1.72 11.24
CA GLN A 78 -35.95 -1.17 12.54
C GLN A 78 -37.38 -0.62 12.53
N ILE A 79 -37.76 0.07 11.45
CA ILE A 79 -39.13 0.57 11.29
C ILE A 79 -40.12 -0.59 11.22
N GLU A 80 -39.80 -1.63 10.45
CA GLU A 80 -40.67 -2.79 10.30
C GLU A 80 -40.76 -3.62 11.59
N ALA A 81 -39.64 -3.75 12.31
CA ALA A 81 -39.63 -4.38 13.64
C ALA A 81 -40.58 -3.66 14.61
N GLY A 82 -40.57 -2.33 14.64
CA GLY A 82 -41.52 -1.55 15.45
C GLY A 82 -42.98 -1.74 15.04
N ARG A 83 -43.27 -1.94 13.74
CA ARG A 83 -44.62 -2.26 13.27
C ARG A 83 -45.08 -3.63 13.74
N VAL A 84 -44.22 -4.65 13.63
CA VAL A 84 -44.54 -6.01 14.09
C VAL A 84 -44.69 -6.06 15.60
N GLU A 85 -43.92 -5.27 16.35
CA GLU A 85 -44.09 -5.08 17.79
C GLU A 85 -45.47 -4.47 18.12
N ALA A 86 -45.87 -3.41 17.41
CA ALA A 86 -47.21 -2.84 17.60
C ALA A 86 -48.34 -3.84 17.27
N MET A 87 -48.18 -4.65 16.21
CA MET A 87 -49.13 -5.72 15.90
C MET A 87 -49.24 -6.74 17.05
N TYR A 88 -48.10 -7.11 17.65
CA TYR A 88 -48.08 -8.01 18.80
C TYR A 88 -48.81 -7.41 20.02
N GLU A 89 -48.58 -6.13 20.32
CA GLU A 89 -49.27 -5.44 21.41
C GLU A 89 -50.79 -5.37 21.20
N ASP A 90 -51.24 -5.08 19.98
CA ASP A 90 -52.66 -5.06 19.63
C ASP A 90 -53.31 -6.45 19.80
N LEU A 91 -52.62 -7.50 19.35
CA LEU A 91 -53.07 -8.89 19.54
C LEU A 91 -53.16 -9.26 21.03
N LEU A 92 -52.20 -8.83 21.85
CA LEU A 92 -52.23 -9.05 23.30
C LEU A 92 -53.38 -8.30 23.99
N ARG A 93 -53.61 -7.05 23.59
CA ARG A 93 -54.60 -6.17 24.24
C ARG A 93 -56.03 -6.49 23.84
N TYR A 94 -56.26 -6.82 22.57
CA TYR A 94 -57.61 -6.98 22.02
C TYR A 94 -57.93 -8.41 21.58
N GLY A 95 -56.99 -9.36 21.77
CA GLY A 95 -57.18 -10.79 21.50
C GLY A 95 -57.04 -11.19 20.03
N GLY A 96 -57.33 -10.28 19.08
CA GLY A 96 -57.14 -10.45 17.64
C GLY A 96 -57.93 -11.60 17.00
N ASP A 97 -58.37 -11.42 15.75
CA ASP A 97 -58.95 -12.53 15.01
C ASP A 97 -57.87 -13.45 14.40
N ALA A 98 -58.28 -14.57 13.79
CA ALA A 98 -57.36 -15.51 13.17
C ALA A 98 -56.56 -14.90 12.00
N ARG A 99 -57.08 -13.85 11.34
CA ARG A 99 -56.38 -13.18 10.25
C ARG A 99 -55.27 -12.28 10.79
N ALA A 100 -55.55 -11.51 11.84
CA ALA A 100 -54.57 -10.65 12.50
C ALA A 100 -53.39 -11.47 13.06
N ARG A 101 -53.67 -12.63 13.65
CA ARG A 101 -52.63 -13.56 14.14
C ARG A 101 -51.73 -14.07 13.02
N ARG A 102 -52.31 -14.48 11.88
CA ARG A 102 -51.53 -14.91 10.71
C ARG A 102 -50.68 -13.77 10.13
N ALA A 103 -51.25 -12.58 9.99
CA ALA A 103 -50.52 -11.43 9.50
C ALA A 103 -49.32 -11.08 10.39
N TYR A 104 -49.48 -11.18 11.72
CA TYR A 104 -48.38 -11.02 12.66
C TYR A 104 -47.31 -12.10 12.47
N ASP A 105 -47.70 -13.37 12.41
CA ASP A 105 -46.74 -14.47 12.23
C ASP A 105 -45.96 -14.32 10.90
N ASP A 106 -46.66 -14.02 9.80
CA ASP A 106 -46.05 -13.77 8.48
C ASP A 106 -45.04 -12.62 8.54
N ALA A 107 -45.41 -11.49 9.13
CA ALA A 107 -44.52 -10.33 9.26
C ALA A 107 -43.33 -10.62 10.20
N ARG A 108 -43.56 -11.39 11.27
CA ARG A 108 -42.49 -11.82 12.19
C ARG A 108 -41.49 -12.73 11.49
N TYR A 109 -41.95 -13.68 10.67
CA TYR A 109 -41.05 -14.55 9.90
C TYR A 109 -40.26 -13.77 8.84
N ALA A 110 -40.91 -12.84 8.14
CA ALA A 110 -40.23 -11.96 7.20
C ALA A 110 -39.11 -11.14 7.88
N LEU A 111 -39.35 -10.63 9.09
CA LEU A 111 -38.31 -9.95 9.89
C LEU A 111 -37.16 -10.86 10.27
N LEU A 112 -37.43 -12.11 10.65
CA LEU A 112 -36.37 -13.06 11.00
C LEU A 112 -35.48 -13.39 9.79
N ASP A 113 -36.07 -13.50 8.60
CA ASP A 113 -35.32 -13.73 7.38
C ASP A 113 -34.51 -12.51 6.98
N GLU A 114 -35.08 -11.31 7.12
CA GLU A 114 -34.38 -10.06 6.87
C GLU A 114 -33.22 -9.84 7.86
N ALA A 115 -33.40 -10.19 9.14
CA ALA A 115 -32.34 -10.12 10.14
C ALA A 115 -31.16 -11.02 9.78
N LYS A 116 -31.40 -12.23 9.29
CA LYS A 116 -30.34 -13.14 8.82
C LYS A 116 -29.62 -12.59 7.59
N ARG A 117 -30.37 -11.98 6.66
CA ARG A 117 -29.80 -11.33 5.48
C ARG A 117 -28.84 -10.21 5.91
N LEU A 118 -29.29 -9.32 6.79
CA LEU A 118 -28.49 -8.21 7.33
C LEU A 118 -27.27 -8.71 8.12
N GLU A 119 -27.41 -9.79 8.89
CA GLU A 119 -26.26 -10.40 9.57
C GLU A 119 -25.22 -10.94 8.58
N GLY A 120 -25.65 -11.59 7.50
CA GLY A 120 -24.76 -12.04 6.43
C GLY A 120 -24.05 -10.87 5.75
N GLU A 121 -24.78 -9.80 5.43
CA GLU A 121 -24.24 -8.59 4.82
C GLU A 121 -23.24 -7.88 5.73
N ALA A 122 -23.54 -7.77 7.03
CA ALA A 122 -22.62 -7.20 8.02
C ALA A 122 -21.29 -7.96 8.07
N ARG A 123 -21.34 -9.30 8.05
CA ARG A 123 -20.12 -10.13 8.01
C ARG A 123 -19.31 -9.91 6.74
N MET A 124 -19.97 -9.85 5.58
CA MET A 124 -19.27 -9.55 4.32
C MET A 124 -18.61 -8.16 4.36
N LEU A 125 -19.25 -7.16 4.95
CA LEU A 125 -18.68 -5.82 5.13
C LEU A 125 -17.49 -5.83 6.10
N ASP A 126 -17.55 -6.60 7.18
CA ASP A 126 -16.42 -6.78 8.10
C ASP A 126 -15.22 -7.43 7.40
N GLU A 127 -15.45 -8.48 6.62
CA GLU A 127 -14.44 -9.15 5.81
C GLU A 127 -13.83 -8.20 4.75
N TRP A 128 -14.67 -7.50 4.00
CA TRP A 128 -14.21 -6.52 3.00
C TRP A 128 -13.38 -5.39 3.64
N ASN A 129 -13.81 -4.88 4.80
CA ASN A 129 -13.04 -3.89 5.54
C ASN A 129 -11.68 -4.46 6.01
N ALA A 130 -11.63 -5.71 6.44
CA ALA A 130 -10.37 -6.36 6.82
C ALA A 130 -9.41 -6.48 5.63
N ASP A 131 -9.92 -6.87 4.46
CA ASP A 131 -9.16 -6.99 3.22
C ASP A 131 -8.64 -5.63 2.74
N LEU A 132 -9.48 -4.59 2.74
CA LEU A 132 -9.05 -3.22 2.44
C LEU A 132 -7.92 -2.75 3.36
N ASN A 133 -8.08 -2.96 4.67
CA ASN A 133 -7.05 -2.58 5.66
C ASN A 133 -5.76 -3.41 5.51
N ALA A 134 -5.85 -4.67 5.07
CA ALA A 134 -4.68 -5.47 4.73
C ALA A 134 -4.00 -4.91 3.46
N GLY A 135 -4.77 -4.58 2.42
CA GLY A 135 -4.30 -3.99 1.18
C GLY A 135 -3.54 -2.68 1.40
N TYR A 136 -4.10 -1.73 2.14
CA TYR A 136 -3.41 -0.47 2.47
C TYR A 136 -2.14 -0.68 3.30
N ARG A 137 -2.12 -1.65 4.23
CA ARG A 137 -0.92 -1.97 5.01
C ARG A 137 0.19 -2.54 4.13
N ASP A 138 -0.17 -3.43 3.21
CA ASP A 138 0.78 -4.02 2.26
C ASP A 138 1.32 -2.96 1.30
N HIS A 139 0.45 -2.13 0.73
CA HIS A 139 0.83 -0.96 -0.07
C HIS A 139 1.82 -0.06 0.68
N ALA A 140 1.51 0.32 1.93
CA ALA A 140 2.41 1.14 2.75
C ALA A 140 3.74 0.43 3.09
N GLY A 141 3.75 -0.91 3.12
CA GLY A 141 4.96 -1.73 3.20
C GLY A 141 5.81 -1.55 1.94
N ARG A 142 5.23 -1.79 0.76
CA ARG A 142 5.91 -1.65 -0.54
C ARG A 142 6.48 -0.24 -0.75
N VAL A 143 5.70 0.80 -0.45
CA VAL A 143 6.17 2.20 -0.53
C VAL A 143 7.41 2.42 0.33
N ARG A 144 7.38 1.99 1.60
CA ARG A 144 8.52 2.17 2.52
C ARG A 144 9.74 1.40 2.07
N GLU A 145 9.57 0.17 1.61
CA GLU A 145 10.66 -0.64 1.08
C GLU A 145 11.28 0.03 -0.16
N SER A 146 10.49 0.37 -1.17
CA SER A 146 10.98 1.05 -2.38
C SER A 146 11.66 2.38 -2.06
N ALA A 147 11.11 3.18 -1.14
CA ALA A 147 11.72 4.43 -0.71
C ALA A 147 13.04 4.21 0.03
N GLY A 148 13.11 3.23 0.93
CA GLY A 148 14.32 2.88 1.67
C GLY A 148 15.44 2.38 0.75
N TRP A 149 15.12 1.50 -0.21
CA TRP A 149 16.07 1.09 -1.24
C TRP A 149 16.53 2.26 -2.11
N GLY A 150 15.60 3.12 -2.53
CA GLY A 150 15.91 4.30 -3.33
C GLY A 150 16.87 5.25 -2.62
N GLN A 151 16.67 5.48 -1.32
CA GLN A 151 17.56 6.32 -0.51
C GLN A 151 18.96 5.72 -0.43
N GLN A 152 19.10 4.42 -0.11
CA GLN A 152 20.39 3.74 -0.02
C GLN A 152 21.18 3.81 -1.35
N LEU A 153 20.51 3.60 -2.48
CA LEU A 153 21.14 3.70 -3.80
C LEU A 153 21.54 5.14 -4.14
N ALA A 154 20.72 6.13 -3.75
CA ALA A 154 21.02 7.54 -3.97
C ALA A 154 22.24 8.00 -3.16
N GLU A 155 22.34 7.59 -1.89
CA GLU A 155 23.49 7.83 -1.02
C GLU A 155 24.76 7.19 -1.59
N ARG A 156 24.70 5.88 -1.91
CA ARG A 156 25.81 5.15 -2.55
C ARG A 156 26.28 5.83 -3.83
N ARG A 157 25.35 6.28 -4.68
CA ARG A 157 25.68 6.99 -5.92
C ARG A 157 26.38 8.32 -5.64
N SER A 158 25.97 9.04 -4.59
CA SER A 158 26.59 10.29 -4.17
C SER A 158 28.05 10.06 -3.74
N ASP A 159 28.28 9.03 -2.93
CA ASP A 159 29.63 8.66 -2.47
C ASP A 159 30.56 8.32 -3.63
N LEU A 160 30.09 7.49 -4.57
CA LEU A 160 30.87 7.14 -5.77
C LEU A 160 31.17 8.36 -6.65
N ARG A 161 30.22 9.30 -6.78
CA ARG A 161 30.45 10.55 -7.53
C ARG A 161 31.53 11.40 -6.87
N TYR A 162 31.48 11.53 -5.55
CA TYR A 162 32.47 12.28 -4.79
C TYR A 162 33.87 11.64 -4.93
N GLU A 163 33.98 10.32 -4.84
CA GLU A 163 35.23 9.60 -5.05
C GLU A 163 35.77 9.80 -6.47
N ARG A 164 34.89 9.66 -7.47
CA ARG A 164 35.21 9.86 -8.88
C ARG A 164 35.75 11.26 -9.16
N GLU A 165 35.11 12.29 -8.60
CA GLU A 165 35.57 13.68 -8.71
C GLU A 165 36.92 13.91 -8.05
N THR A 166 37.15 13.29 -6.89
CA THR A 166 38.43 13.35 -6.18
C THR A 166 39.56 12.72 -7.01
N LEU A 167 39.32 11.55 -7.62
CA LEU A 167 40.29 10.91 -8.50
C LEU A 167 40.53 11.72 -9.78
N ALA A 168 39.49 12.30 -10.37
CA ALA A 168 39.61 13.16 -11.55
C ALA A 168 40.46 14.41 -11.26
N ALA A 169 40.25 15.05 -10.10
CA ALA A 169 41.06 16.18 -9.66
C ALA A 169 42.54 15.77 -9.43
N ARG A 170 42.77 14.59 -8.83
CA ARG A 170 44.13 14.05 -8.65
C ARG A 170 44.82 13.80 -9.99
N ARG A 171 44.12 13.19 -10.95
CA ARG A 171 44.62 12.97 -12.31
C ARG A 171 45.00 14.28 -12.99
N ALA A 172 44.14 15.29 -12.91
CA ALA A 172 44.39 16.61 -13.51
C ALA A 172 45.65 17.27 -12.94
N ARG A 173 45.86 17.21 -11.62
CA ARG A 173 47.07 17.75 -10.96
C ARG A 173 48.35 17.03 -11.40
N LEU A 174 48.32 15.70 -11.56
CA LEU A 174 49.47 14.94 -12.05
C LEU A 174 49.79 15.26 -13.51
N ALA A 175 48.76 15.39 -14.36
CA ALA A 175 48.94 15.78 -15.76
C ALA A 175 49.55 17.19 -15.90
N ALA A 176 49.23 18.12 -14.99
CA ALA A 176 49.78 19.48 -14.99
C ALA A 176 51.25 19.53 -14.53
N ARG A 177 51.71 18.58 -13.70
CA ARG A 177 53.10 18.51 -13.22
C ARG A 177 54.05 17.76 -14.15
N GLY A 178 53.51 16.98 -15.08
CA GLY A 178 54.28 16.24 -16.09
C GLY A 178 54.47 16.99 -17.42
N ARG A 179 54.06 18.26 -17.48
CA ARG A 179 54.38 19.21 -18.56
C ARG A 179 55.43 20.17 -18.06
#